data_AF-A0A2I0XC03-F1
#
_entry.id   AF-A0A2I0XC03-F1
#
_cell.length_a   1.000
_cell.length_b   1.000
_cell.length_c   1.000
_cell.angle_alpha   90.00
_cell.angle_beta   90.00
_cell.angle_gamma   90.00
#
_symmetry.space_group_name_H-M   'P 1'
#
loop_
_entity.id
_entity.type
_entity.pdbx_description
1 polymer ?
#
loop_
_entity_poly.entity_id
_entity_poly.type
_entity_poly.pdbx_seq_one_letter_code
_entity_poly.pdbx_strand_id
1 'polypeptide(L)'
;MVQAACVEMIKETSKALAELASSIREMKWSSTTGKHLAMGTEAANRVKALVPAENSTLLDVLISATTTSLLTEVVRCTNPIIAEVDELSRLVEFKRP
;
A
#
# COMPACT_ATOMS: atom_id res chain seq x y z
N MET A 1 -9.53 0.99 -15.87
CA MET A 1 -8.99 -0.15 -15.07
C MET A 1 -7.75 0.24 -14.28
N VAL A 2 -6.73 0.86 -14.90
CA VAL A 2 -5.51 1.30 -14.17
C VAL A 2 -5.83 2.26 -13.03
N GLN A 3 -6.65 3.28 -13.30
CA GLN A 3 -7.08 4.25 -12.27
C GLN A 3 -7.73 3.58 -11.04
N ALA A 4 -8.60 2.59 -11.25
CA ALA A 4 -9.27 1.90 -10.15
C ALA A 4 -8.27 1.13 -9.28
N ALA A 5 -7.31 0.43 -9.91
CA ALA A 5 -6.24 -0.25 -9.18
C ALA A 5 -5.32 0.74 -8.45
N CYS A 6 -4.97 1.88 -9.06
CA CYS A 6 -4.23 2.95 -8.39
C CYS A 6 -4.97 3.52 -7.17
N VAL A 7 -6.28 3.76 -7.28
CA VAL A 7 -7.13 4.21 -6.16
C VAL A 7 -7.14 3.18 -5.04
N GLU A 8 -7.19 1.90 -5.36
CA GLU A 8 -7.14 0.83 -4.37
C GLU A 8 -5.76 0.71 -3.70
N MET A 9 -4.67 0.80 -4.47
CA MET A 9 -3.30 0.82 -3.94
C MET A 9 -3.15 1.91 -2.88
N ILE A 10 -3.49 3.15 -3.22
CA ILE A 10 -3.32 4.27 -2.28
C ILE A 10 -4.26 4.12 -1.08
N LYS A 11 -5.52 3.74 -1.30
CA LYS A 11 -6.51 3.57 -0.22
C LYS A 11 -6.04 2.55 0.81
N GLU A 12 -5.66 1.36 0.35
CA GLU A 12 -5.27 0.28 1.26
C GLU A 12 -3.90 0.56 1.91
N THR A 13 -2.95 1.12 1.17
CA THR A 13 -1.65 1.52 1.77
C THR A 13 -1.81 2.64 2.80
N SER A 14 -2.67 3.63 2.55
CA SER A 14 -2.96 4.69 3.52
C SER A 14 -3.65 4.15 4.78
N LYS A 15 -4.55 3.17 4.66
CA LYS A 15 -5.12 2.49 5.83
C LYS A 15 -4.06 1.75 6.63
N ALA A 16 -3.18 1.00 5.95
CA ALA A 16 -2.08 0.29 6.61
C ALA A 16 -1.20 1.26 7.42
N LEU A 17 -0.82 2.39 6.82
CA LEU A 17 -0.02 3.44 7.48
C LEU A 17 -0.76 4.12 8.64
N ALA A 18 -2.05 4.41 8.48
CA ALA A 18 -2.86 5.03 9.53
C ALA A 18 -3.02 4.11 10.76
N GLU A 19 -3.25 2.82 10.52
CA GLU A 19 -3.30 1.80 11.57
C GLU A 19 -1.94 1.63 12.24
N LEU A 20 -0.85 1.66 11.47
CA LEU A 20 0.50 1.58 12.03
C LEU A 20 0.81 2.77 12.94
N ALA A 21 0.44 3.98 12.52
CA ALA A 21 0.59 5.18 13.32
C ALA A 21 -0.22 5.11 14.63
N SER A 22 -1.47 4.60 14.58
CA SER A 22 -2.28 4.37 15.78
C SER A 22 -1.67 3.29 16.68
N SER A 23 -1.18 2.19 16.10
CA SER A 23 -0.52 1.09 16.80
C SER A 23 0.68 1.57 17.63
N ILE A 24 1.55 2.37 17.01
CA ILE A 24 2.71 2.98 17.69
C ILE A 24 2.26 3.94 18.78
N ARG A 25 1.34 4.87 18.47
CA ARG A 25 0.89 5.91 19.41
C ARG A 25 0.23 5.32 20.66
N GLU A 26 -0.55 4.26 20.49
CA GLU A 26 -1.30 3.63 21.56
C GLU A 26 -0.55 2.47 22.22
N MET A 27 0.63 2.11 21.69
CA MET A 27 1.38 0.90 22.06
C MET A 27 0.49 -0.34 22.05
N LYS A 28 -0.34 -0.45 21.01
CA LYS A 28 -1.29 -1.55 20.80
C LYS A 28 -0.97 -2.23 19.49
N TRP A 29 -1.03 -3.54 19.46
CA TRP A 29 -0.78 -4.32 18.26
C TRP A 29 -1.91 -4.13 17.23
N SER A 30 -1.55 -3.92 15.97
CA SER A 30 -2.50 -3.92 14.85
C SER A 30 -2.59 -5.30 14.20
N SER A 31 -3.79 -5.88 14.11
CA SER A 31 -4.03 -7.17 13.44
C SER A 31 -4.33 -7.02 11.93
N THR A 32 -4.62 -5.82 11.46
CA THR A 32 -5.14 -5.56 10.10
C THR A 32 -4.15 -4.85 9.19
N THR A 33 -3.07 -4.28 9.72
CA THR A 33 -2.05 -3.57 8.92
C THR A 33 -1.49 -4.45 7.80
N GLY A 34 -1.12 -5.70 8.10
CA GLY A 34 -0.62 -6.64 7.10
C GLY A 34 -1.65 -6.99 6.02
N LYS A 35 -2.94 -7.06 6.39
CA LYS A 35 -4.03 -7.29 5.43
C LYS A 35 -4.16 -6.13 4.45
N HIS A 36 -4.15 -4.89 4.93
CA HIS A 36 -4.21 -3.70 4.09
C HIS A 36 -3.01 -3.61 3.13
N LEU A 37 -1.81 -3.91 3.60
CA LEU A 37 -0.64 -3.97 2.72
C LEU A 37 -0.77 -5.07 1.65
N ALA A 38 -1.25 -6.25 2.01
CA ALA A 38 -1.47 -7.34 1.05
C ALA A 38 -2.46 -6.93 -0.06
N MET A 39 -3.56 -6.26 0.30
CA MET A 39 -4.53 -5.72 -0.66
C MET A 39 -3.91 -4.66 -1.57
N GLY A 40 -3.11 -3.74 -1.01
CA GLY A 40 -2.36 -2.74 -1.81
C GLY A 40 -1.35 -3.38 -2.78
N THR A 41 -0.68 -4.44 -2.34
CA THR A 41 0.27 -5.21 -3.16
C THR A 41 -0.43 -5.96 -4.29
N GLU A 42 -1.59 -6.56 -4.00
CA GLU A 42 -2.40 -7.22 -5.01
C GLU A 42 -2.88 -6.23 -6.07
N ALA A 43 -3.35 -5.06 -5.66
CA ALA A 43 -3.74 -3.99 -6.56
C ALA A 43 -2.56 -3.55 -7.47
N ALA A 44 -1.35 -3.42 -6.92
CA ALA A 44 -0.15 -3.11 -7.68
C ALA A 44 0.17 -4.18 -8.74
N ASN A 45 0.01 -5.46 -8.39
CA ASN A 45 0.22 -6.57 -9.33
C ASN A 45 -0.83 -6.60 -10.44
N ARG A 46 -2.09 -6.23 -10.15
CA ARG A 46 -3.13 -6.11 -11.18
C ARG A 46 -2.75 -5.06 -12.23
N VAL A 47 -2.11 -3.95 -11.85
CA VAL A 47 -1.72 -2.92 -12.83
C VAL A 47 -0.70 -3.44 -13.85
N LYS A 48 0.23 -4.30 -13.44
CA LYS A 48 1.23 -4.90 -14.34
C LYS A 48 0.60 -5.73 -15.47
N ALA A 49 -0.60 -6.25 -15.26
CA ALA A 49 -1.33 -7.05 -16.25
C ALA A 49 -2.22 -6.20 -17.17
N LEU A 50 -2.32 -4.87 -16.95
CA LEU A 50 -3.19 -4.00 -17.74
C LEU A 50 -2.45 -3.46 -18.97
N VAL A 51 -3.15 -3.48 -20.10
CA VAL A 51 -2.70 -2.89 -21.36
C VAL A 51 -3.44 -1.56 -21.56
N PRO A 52 -2.78 -0.50 -22.06
CA PRO A 52 -3.47 0.73 -22.47
C PRO A 52 -4.59 0.44 -23.48
N ALA A 53 -5.68 1.19 -23.42
CA ALA A 53 -6.75 1.09 -24.42
C ALA A 53 -6.25 1.62 -25.78
N GLU A 54 -6.74 1.07 -26.88
CA GLU A 54 -6.30 1.43 -28.25
C GLU A 54 -6.44 2.92 -28.59
N ASN A 55 -7.36 3.63 -27.93
CA ASN A 55 -7.60 5.06 -28.11
C ASN A 55 -6.86 5.96 -27.09
N SER A 56 -5.98 5.42 -26.26
CA SER A 56 -5.23 6.19 -25.26
C SER A 56 -4.20 7.08 -25.95
N THR A 57 -4.12 8.37 -25.57
CA THR A 57 -3.03 9.22 -26.06
C THR A 57 -1.71 8.85 -25.38
N LEU A 58 -0.58 9.20 -26.01
CA LEU A 58 0.74 9.01 -25.39
C LEU A 58 0.86 9.75 -24.04
N LEU A 59 0.20 10.92 -23.92
CA LEU A 59 0.17 11.67 -22.67
C LEU A 59 -0.60 10.91 -21.57
N ASP A 60 -1.75 10.32 -21.90
CA ASP A 60 -2.54 9.52 -20.94
C ASP A 60 -1.74 8.31 -20.44
N VAL A 61 -1.04 7.63 -21.36
CA VAL A 61 -0.19 6.49 -21.03
C VAL A 61 0.96 6.92 -20.11
N LEU A 62 1.62 8.04 -20.41
CA LEU A 62 2.72 8.56 -19.60
C LEU A 62 2.27 8.94 -18.18
N ILE A 63 1.14 9.66 -18.05
CA ILE A 63 0.58 10.04 -16.75
C ILE A 63 0.24 8.78 -15.96
N SER A 64 -0.47 7.83 -16.58
CA SER A 64 -0.88 6.57 -15.95
C SER A 64 0.32 5.75 -15.49
N ALA A 65 1.36 5.62 -16.32
CA ALA A 65 2.59 4.90 -15.98
C ALA A 65 3.33 5.56 -14.82
N THR A 66 3.45 6.89 -14.84
CA THR A 66 4.12 7.66 -13.78
C THR A 66 3.39 7.52 -12.45
N THR A 67 2.06 7.69 -12.44
CA THR A 67 1.24 7.50 -11.24
C THR A 67 1.35 6.08 -10.71
N THR A 68 1.27 5.08 -11.58
CA THR A 68 1.41 3.67 -11.19
C THR A 68 2.77 3.38 -10.57
N SER A 69 3.85 3.87 -11.19
CA SER A 69 5.21 3.69 -10.70
C SER A 69 5.39 4.29 -9.31
N LEU A 70 4.90 5.52 -9.12
CA LEU A 70 4.96 6.19 -7.82
C LEU A 70 4.18 5.43 -6.74
N LEU A 71 2.95 5.02 -7.03
CA LEU A 71 2.13 4.28 -6.06
C LEU A 71 2.70 2.90 -5.75
N THR A 72 3.32 2.24 -6.74
CA THR A 72 4.00 0.96 -6.53
C THR A 72 5.17 1.13 -5.58
N GLU A 73 5.92 2.22 -5.73
CA GLU A 73 7.01 2.56 -4.82
C GLU A 73 6.52 2.86 -3.40
N VAL A 74 5.38 3.54 -3.25
CA VAL A 74 4.74 3.77 -1.94
C VAL A 74 4.38 2.44 -1.26
N VAL A 75 3.76 1.51 -1.98
CA VAL A 75 3.45 0.16 -1.47
C VAL A 75 4.74 -0.56 -1.04
N ARG A 76 5.76 -0.53 -1.91
CA ARG A 76 7.06 -1.19 -1.69
C ARG A 76 7.75 -0.68 -0.43
N CYS A 77 7.79 0.65 -0.25
CA CYS A 77 8.41 1.29 0.91
C CYS A 77 7.61 1.07 2.21
N THR A 78 6.32 0.80 2.13
CA THR A 78 5.48 0.55 3.32
C THR A 78 5.75 -0.83 3.94
N ASN A 79 6.12 -1.82 3.13
CA ASN A 79 6.40 -3.18 3.61
C ASN A 79 7.50 -3.26 4.69
N PRO A 80 8.73 -2.72 4.49
CA PRO A 80 9.75 -2.74 5.53
C PRO A 80 9.33 -1.97 6.78
N ILE A 81 8.62 -0.84 6.64
CA ILE A 81 8.13 -0.07 7.81
C ILE A 81 7.21 -0.93 8.69
N ILE A 82 6.31 -1.71 8.08
CA ILE A 82 5.43 -2.61 8.81
C ILE A 82 6.23 -3.70 9.52
N ALA A 83 7.23 -4.30 8.86
CA ALA A 83 8.07 -5.33 9.45
C ALA A 83 8.87 -4.80 10.67
N GLU A 84 9.47 -3.62 10.56
CA GLU A 84 10.23 -3.00 11.65
C GLU A 84 9.32 -2.64 12.84
N VAL A 85 8.10 -2.16 12.59
CA VAL A 85 7.14 -1.87 13.67
C VAL A 85 6.59 -3.14 14.30
N ASP A 86 6.40 -4.21 13.52
CA ASP A 86 6.04 -5.52 14.04
C ASP A 86 7.15 -6.05 14.97
N GLU A 87 8.41 -5.91 14.59
CA GLU A 87 9.55 -6.23 15.45
C GLU A 87 9.56 -5.37 16.73
N LEU A 88 9.48 -4.04 16.58
CA LEU A 88 9.42 -3.10 17.71
C LEU A 88 8.31 -3.48 18.70
N SER A 89 7.12 -3.78 18.19
CA SER A 89 5.95 -4.10 19.00
C SER A 89 6.09 -5.41 19.78
N ARG A 90 6.94 -6.35 19.31
CA ARG A 90 7.33 -7.54 20.09
C ARG A 90 8.34 -7.18 21.18
N LEU A 91 9.35 -6.37 20.85
CA LEU A 91 10.43 -5.98 21.77
C LEU A 91 9.93 -5.17 22.98
N VAL A 92 8.93 -4.31 22.76
CA VAL A 92 8.36 -3.45 23.82
C VAL A 92 6.96 -3.87 24.26
N GLU A 93 6.57 -5.10 23.90
CA GLU A 93 5.35 -5.77 24.35
C GLU A 93 4.08 -4.93 24.17
N PHE A 94 3.81 -4.49 22.93
CA PHE A 94 2.55 -3.80 22.61
C PHE A 94 1.36 -4.63 23.09
N LYS A 95 0.37 -3.93 23.67
CA LYS A 95 -0.88 -4.53 24.15
C LYS A 95 -1.56 -5.24 22.98
N ARG A 96 -1.85 -6.53 23.17
CA ARG A 96 -2.63 -7.31 22.22
C ARG A 96 -4.12 -6.94 22.35
N PRO A 97 -4.89 -6.96 21.26
CA PRO A 97 -6.35 -6.84 21.31
C PRO A 97 -7.00 -7.88 22.22
#